data_AF-A0A1V1P029-F1
#
_entry.id   AF-A0A1V1P029-F1
#
_cell.length_a   1.000
_cell.length_b   1.000
_cell.length_c   1.000
_cell.angle_alpha   90.00
_cell.angle_beta   90.00
_cell.angle_gamma   90.00
#
_symmetry.space_group_name_H-M   'P 1'
#
loop_
_entity.id
_entity.type
_entity.pdbx_description
1 polymer ?
#
loop_
_entity_poly.entity_id
_entity_poly.type
_entity_poly.pdbx_seq_one_letter_code
_entity_poly.pdbx_strand_id
1 'polypeptide(L)'
;MRFLKEKKLTYHLLEKTQSILKARLEIEKDAFIQIYVNAKKNKRSYTLIINNQRTFSKDCIYGTWHMHPFQKPHYHDTSGRT
;
A
#
# COMPACT_ATOMS: atom_id res chain seq x y z
N MET A 1 19.91 -2.82 -19.75
CA MET A 1 18.82 -2.09 -19.07
C MET A 1 17.53 -2.41 -19.82
N ARG A 2 16.64 -3.23 -19.25
CA ARG A 2 15.42 -3.71 -19.93
C ARG A 2 14.30 -2.73 -19.62
N PHE A 3 13.93 -1.90 -20.59
CA PHE A 3 12.74 -1.05 -20.45
C PHE A 3 11.52 -1.97 -20.34
N LEU A 4 10.77 -1.84 -19.25
CA LEU A 4 9.46 -2.47 -19.13
C LEU A 4 8.57 -1.83 -20.20
N LYS A 5 8.01 -2.64 -21.11
CA LYS A 5 6.93 -2.21 -22.00
C LYS A 5 5.87 -1.47 -21.16
N GLU A 6 5.32 -0.38 -21.69
CA GLU A 6 4.19 0.31 -21.06
C GLU A 6 3.10 -0.71 -20.71
N LYS A 7 2.98 -1.01 -19.43
CA LYS A 7 1.97 -1.94 -18.92
C LYS A 7 0.82 -1.07 -18.45
N LYS A 8 -0.35 -1.23 -19.08
CA LYS A 8 -1.58 -0.62 -18.57
C LYS A 8 -1.82 -1.19 -17.17
N LEU A 9 -1.78 -0.31 -16.17
CA LEU A 9 -2.02 -0.69 -14.79
C LEU A 9 -3.52 -0.94 -14.62
N THR A 10 -3.88 -2.10 -14.08
CA THR A 10 -5.25 -2.40 -13.67
C THR A 10 -5.40 -2.01 -12.20
N TYR A 11 -6.52 -1.36 -11.88
CA TYR A 11 -6.88 -1.11 -10.50
C TYR A 11 -8.28 -1.63 -10.21
N HIS A 12 -8.50 -2.04 -8.96
CA HIS A 12 -9.79 -2.47 -8.44
C HIS A 12 -10.19 -1.53 -7.31
N LEU A 13 -11.33 -0.88 -7.45
CA LEU A 13 -11.94 -0.10 -6.38
C LEU A 13 -12.76 -1.04 -5.50
N LEU A 14 -12.36 -1.20 -4.25
CA LEU A 14 -13.04 -2.08 -3.29
C LEU A 14 -14.03 -1.29 -2.42
N GLU A 15 -13.69 -0.05 -2.08
CA GLU A 15 -14.54 0.81 -1.28
C GLU A 15 -14.28 2.27 -1.64
N LYS A 16 -15.36 3.05 -1.78
CA LYS A 16 -15.31 4.50 -1.91
C LYS A 16 -16.51 5.10 -1.18
N THR A 17 -16.22 5.84 -0.12
CA THR A 17 -17.19 6.66 0.61
C THR A 17 -16.71 8.11 0.62
N GLN A 18 -17.45 9.00 1.30
CA GLN A 18 -17.01 10.37 1.52
C GLN A 18 -15.69 10.48 2.30
N SER A 19 -15.31 9.45 3.07
CA SER A 19 -14.12 9.51 3.95
C SER A 19 -13.18 8.33 3.83
N ILE A 20 -13.53 7.29 3.06
CA ILE A 20 -12.73 6.08 2.90
C ILE A 20 -12.51 5.82 1.41
N LEU A 21 -11.27 5.47 1.06
CA LEU A 21 -10.90 4.87 -0.21
C LEU A 21 -10.15 3.57 0.08
N LYS A 22 -10.58 2.47 -0.52
CA LYS A 22 -9.84 1.20 -0.53
C LYS A 22 -9.75 0.72 -1.97
N ALA A 23 -8.53 0.53 -2.46
CA ALA A 23 -8.29 0.07 -3.81
C ALA A 23 -7.10 -0.89 -3.87
N ARG A 24 -6.99 -1.63 -4.97
CA ARG A 24 -5.82 -2.44 -5.31
C ARG A 24 -5.27 -1.98 -6.64
N LEU A 25 -3.96 -1.77 -6.72
CA LEU A 25 -3.24 -1.58 -7.97
C LEU A 25 -2.52 -2.89 -8.31
N GLU A 26 -2.95 -3.57 -9.35
CA GLU A 26 -2.39 -4.87 -9.74
C GLU A 26 -1.06 -4.71 -10.45
N ILE A 27 -0.10 -5.55 -10.08
CA ILE A 27 1.21 -5.64 -10.71
C ILE A 27 1.25 -6.90 -11.58
N GLU A 28 0.84 -8.03 -11.01
CA GLU A 28 0.74 -9.35 -11.63
C GLU A 28 -0.25 -10.23 -10.85
N LYS A 29 -0.41 -11.49 -11.28
CA LYS A 29 -1.24 -12.46 -10.57
C LYS A 29 -0.71 -12.61 -9.14
N ASP A 30 -1.61 -12.55 -8.16
CA ASP A 30 -1.32 -12.67 -6.72
C ASP A 30 -0.36 -11.61 -6.14
N ALA A 31 -0.04 -10.54 -6.89
CA ALA A 31 0.75 -9.41 -6.41
C ALA A 31 0.14 -8.05 -6.74
N PHE A 32 -0.15 -7.27 -5.72
CA PHE A 32 -0.78 -5.95 -5.84
C PHE A 32 -0.39 -5.02 -4.70
N ILE A 33 -0.53 -3.71 -4.93
CA ILE A 33 -0.45 -2.70 -3.88
C ILE A 33 -1.87 -2.40 -3.41
N GLN A 34 -2.17 -2.69 -2.15
CA GLN A 34 -3.38 -2.21 -1.51
C GLN A 34 -3.19 -0.76 -1.07
N ILE A 35 -4.09 0.09 -1.53
CA ILE A 35 -4.20 1.50 -1.16
C ILE A 35 -5.37 1.62 -0.19
N TYR A 36 -5.13 2.20 0.97
CA TYR A 36 -6.17 2.54 1.93
C TYR A 36 -6.01 3.98 2.41
N VAL A 37 -7.09 4.76 2.32
CA VAL A 37 -7.17 6.13 2.82
C VAL A 37 -8.39 6.23 3.72
N ASN A 38 -8.21 6.81 4.89
CA ASN A 38 -9.28 7.23 5.79
C ASN A 38 -9.05 8.69 6.17
N ALA A 39 -9.80 9.59 5.53
CA ALA A 39 -9.67 11.03 5.72
C ALA A 39 -10.00 11.45 7.15
N LYS A 40 -11.06 10.87 7.75
CA LYS A 40 -11.48 11.16 9.13
C LYS A 40 -10.40 10.83 10.16
N LYS A 41 -9.62 9.77 9.91
CA LYS A 41 -8.54 9.34 10.80
C LYS A 41 -7.16 9.87 10.40
N ASN A 42 -7.09 10.74 9.38
CA ASN A 42 -5.82 11.16 8.76
C ASN A 42 -4.87 9.97 8.52
N LYS A 43 -5.41 8.89 7.95
CA LYS A 43 -4.69 7.63 7.72
C LYS A 43 -4.54 7.36 6.23
N ARG A 44 -3.33 7.00 5.81
CA ARG A 44 -3.00 6.49 4.47
C ARG A 44 -2.14 5.26 4.60
N SER A 45 -2.29 4.28 3.73
CA SER A 45 -1.51 3.04 3.74
C SER A 45 -1.29 2.57 2.32
N TYR A 46 -0.05 2.17 2.05
CA TYR A 46 0.35 1.52 0.81
C TYR A 46 1.02 0.21 1.18
N THR A 47 0.32 -0.91 0.94
CA THR A 47 0.75 -2.23 1.36
C THR A 47 0.98 -3.11 0.14
N LEU A 48 2.22 -3.56 -0.07
CA LEU A 48 2.53 -4.60 -1.05
C LEU A 48 2.10 -5.95 -0.49
N ILE A 49 1.23 -6.62 -1.23
CA ILE A 49 0.74 -7.96 -0.93
C ILE A 49 1.20 -8.90 -2.05
N ILE A 50 1.85 -9.99 -1.68
CA ILE A 50 2.28 -11.06 -2.59
C ILE A 50 1.79 -12.39 -2.00
N ASN A 51 1.15 -13.24 -2.80
CA ASN A 51 0.61 -14.53 -2.37
C ASN A 51 -0.26 -14.41 -1.10
N ASN A 52 -1.09 -13.37 -1.07
CA ASN A 52 -1.99 -13.05 0.05
C ASN A 52 -1.28 -12.71 1.39
N GLN A 53 0.03 -12.45 1.35
CA GLN A 53 0.82 -12.02 2.52
C GLN A 53 1.28 -10.57 2.37
N ARG A 54 1.25 -9.81 3.47
CA ARG A 54 1.83 -8.47 3.52
C ARG A 54 3.36 -8.59 3.53
N THR A 55 3.99 -8.20 2.44
CA THR A 55 5.45 -8.23 2.31
C THR A 55 6.07 -6.90 2.71
N PHE A 56 5.45 -5.78 2.36
CA PHE A 56 5.94 -4.45 2.69
C PHE A 56 4.77 -3.50 2.92
N SER A 57 4.93 -2.51 3.79
CA SER A 57 3.92 -1.46 3.92
C SER A 57 4.53 -0.14 4.36
N LYS A 58 3.96 0.97 3.87
CA LYS A 58 4.21 2.32 4.38
C LYS A 58 2.88 2.93 4.76
N ASP A 59 2.72 3.21 6.04
CA ASP A 59 1.50 3.76 6.60
C ASP A 59 1.76 5.15 7.16
N CYS A 60 0.84 6.06 6.93
CA CYS A 60 0.72 7.32 7.65
C CYS A 60 -0.46 7.17 8.60
N ILE A 61 -0.24 7.25 9.91
CA ILE A 61 -1.30 7.26 10.92
C ILE A 61 -1.19 8.57 11.69
N TYR A 62 -2.28 9.36 11.72
CA TYR A 62 -2.31 10.68 12.36
C TYR A 62 -1.16 11.61 11.92
N GLY A 63 -0.76 11.54 10.65
CA GLY A 63 0.32 12.36 10.10
C GLY A 63 1.73 11.80 10.31
N THR A 64 1.91 10.73 11.08
CA THR A 64 3.21 10.08 11.29
C THR A 64 3.38 8.91 10.34
N TRP A 65 4.47 8.91 9.57
CA TRP A 65 4.82 7.79 8.70
C TRP A 65 5.57 6.71 9.48
N HIS A 66 5.20 5.46 9.24
CA HIS A 66 5.97 4.29 9.66
C HIS A 66 6.01 3.26 8.55
N MET A 67 7.03 2.42 8.60
CA MET A 67 7.33 1.40 7.60
C MET A 67 7.29 0.01 8.22
N HIS A 68 6.77 -0.94 7.44
CA HIS A 68 6.82 -2.36 7.69
C HIS A 68 7.81 -3.00 6.69
N PRO A 69 9.03 -3.33 7.12
CA PRO A 69 10.09 -3.78 6.23
C PRO A 69 9.88 -5.23 5.74
N PHE A 70 10.44 -5.53 4.56
CA PHE A 70 10.34 -6.83 3.87
C PHE A 70 10.66 -8.04 4.74
N GLN A 71 11.72 -7.96 5.53
CA GLN A 71 12.20 -9.09 6.34
C GLN A 71 11.43 -9.25 7.67
N LYS A 72 10.75 -8.20 8.13
CA LYS A 72 10.01 -8.18 9.40
C LYS A 72 8.72 -7.37 9.23
N PRO A 73 7.73 -7.86 8.47
CA PRO A 73 6.50 -7.10 8.17
C PRO A 73 5.59 -6.87 9.39
N HIS A 74 5.90 -7.50 10.52
CA HIS A 74 5.26 -7.24 11.82
C HIS A 74 5.92 -6.10 12.60
N TYR A 75 7.15 -5.72 12.25
CA TYR A 75 7.87 -4.65 12.90
C TYR A 75 7.38 -3.28 12.41
N HIS A 76 7.32 -2.32 13.32
CA HIS A 76 7.00 -0.92 13.03
C HIS A 76 8.29 -0.11 13.10
N ASP A 77 8.82 0.29 11.94
CA ASP A 77 9.94 1.21 11.86
C ASP A 77 9.45 2.65 11.69
N THR A 78 9.70 3.49 12.68
CA THR A 78 9.32 4.92 12.71
C THR A 78 10.47 5.83 12.29
N SER A 79 11.64 5.29 11.94
CA SER A 79 12.83 6.06 11.56
C SER A 79 12.78 6.60 10.12
N GLY A 80 11.94 6.01 9.26
CA GLY A 80 11.70 6.43 7.87
C GLY A 80 10.83 7.69 7.75
N ARG A 81 11.29 8.83 8.27
CA ARG A 81 10.63 10.14 8.11
C ARG A 81 11.00 10.80 6.78
N THR A 82 10.35 10.40 5.69
CA THR A 82 10.11 11.22 4.48
C THR A 82 9.30 10.40 3.49
#